data_AF-A0A813BPS3-F1
#
_entry.id   AF-A0A813BPS3-F1
#
_cell.length_a   1.000
_cell.length_b   1.000
_cell.length_c   1.000
_cell.angle_alpha   90.00
_cell.angle_beta   90.00
_cell.angle_gamma   90.00
#
_symmetry.space_group_name_H-M   'P 1'
#
loop_
_entity.id
_entity.type
_entity.pdbx_description
1 polymer ?
#
loop_
_entity_poly.entity_id
_entity_poly.type
_entity_poly.pdbx_seq_one_letter_code
_entity_poly.pdbx_strand_id
1 'polypeptide(L)'
;VIFDFLRWLRIDEPDETPLNRALCEAWAKFPDKRVTPDTALVISHWRRIQLNESINRTTAPVGAILFVYSPSETTKNLTNKPQTMRIWPGLRLVGAGGKICKGTFATVKTCGDEAVELEDGTVLKKNDLFKYTRLPHAITYASCQGLTLVGHVSLCDVSSPHFTLRHLYVACLVAGLVAFIWFACDREKEDAKDTVGRFDGPGPQVPASICCDVMELDEAALGHFDFVWASPVCTEYSRALTKRPRNLETGDRLVLRTLEIIENLRPRWWAFENPQTGLLKTRPMVQGLPYSDVCYCKCGFRYKKATRIWHNLPWRPAKTMRCKDDRCQAFVDGIHPEAAQRGTTNGRRNQQSREQLYSTPPRLCDEIAAAVS
;
A
#
# COMPACT_ATOMS: atom_id res chain seq x y z
N VAL A 1 0.28 -20.27 -1.22
CA VAL A 1 1.69 -20.45 -0.75
C VAL A 1 2.17 -19.29 0.12
N ILE A 2 2.41 -18.07 -0.41
CA ILE A 2 2.92 -16.97 0.44
C ILE A 2 1.89 -16.51 1.46
N PHE A 3 0.61 -16.47 1.08
CA PHE A 3 -0.44 -16.00 1.97
C PHE A 3 -0.67 -16.97 3.13
N ASP A 4 -0.56 -18.28 2.87
CA ASP A 4 -0.63 -19.33 3.90
C ASP A 4 0.59 -19.28 4.81
N PHE A 5 1.77 -18.99 4.25
CA PHE A 5 2.97 -18.74 5.02
C PHE A 5 2.82 -17.52 5.94
N LEU A 6 2.33 -16.39 5.42
CA LEU A 6 2.09 -15.16 6.19
C LEU A 6 1.09 -15.38 7.34
N ARG A 7 -0.01 -16.09 7.07
CA ARG A 7 -1.00 -16.45 8.11
C ARG A 7 -0.41 -17.37 9.18
N TRP A 8 0.41 -18.32 8.76
CA TRP A 8 1.09 -19.23 9.67
C TRP A 8 2.10 -18.52 10.59
N LEU A 9 2.59 -17.31 10.24
CA LEU A 9 3.47 -16.53 11.12
C LEU A 9 2.78 -16.05 12.41
N ARG A 10 1.46 -15.81 12.39
CA ARG A 10 0.65 -15.37 13.56
C ARG A 10 1.23 -14.17 14.30
N ILE A 11 1.60 -13.14 13.54
CA ILE A 11 2.32 -11.98 14.08
C ILE A 11 1.46 -11.22 15.08
N ASP A 12 2.05 -10.88 16.22
CA ASP A 12 1.39 -10.21 17.35
C ASP A 12 0.27 -11.04 18.03
N GLU A 13 0.23 -12.35 17.78
CA GLU A 13 -0.69 -13.28 18.45
C GLU A 13 0.02 -14.05 19.60
N PRO A 14 -0.72 -14.55 20.61
CA PRO A 14 -0.13 -15.32 21.72
C PRO A 14 0.66 -16.56 21.28
N ASP A 15 0.36 -17.08 20.11
CA ASP A 15 0.96 -18.25 19.47
C ASP A 15 1.77 -17.86 18.21
N GLU A 16 2.37 -16.68 18.22
CA GLU A 16 3.32 -16.19 17.21
C GLU A 16 4.43 -17.22 16.94
N THR A 17 4.69 -17.47 15.65
CA THR A 17 5.71 -18.45 15.25
C THR A 17 7.12 -17.93 15.56
N PRO A 18 7.96 -18.71 16.26
CA PRO A 18 9.34 -18.30 16.53
C PRO A 18 10.13 -18.01 15.24
N LEU A 19 10.91 -16.92 15.23
CA LEU A 19 11.64 -16.45 14.05
C LEU A 19 12.51 -17.51 13.38
N ASN A 20 13.21 -18.33 14.15
CA ASN A 20 14.05 -19.42 13.62
C ASN A 20 13.22 -20.45 12.86
N ARG A 21 12.04 -20.82 13.38
CA ARG A 21 11.11 -21.73 12.72
C ARG A 21 10.54 -21.08 11.46
N ALA A 22 10.21 -19.80 11.53
CA ALA A 22 9.70 -19.04 10.39
C ALA A 22 10.71 -18.96 9.25
N LEU A 23 12.00 -18.75 9.55
CA LEU A 23 13.07 -18.72 8.56
C LEU A 23 13.29 -20.09 7.90
N CYS A 24 13.28 -21.18 8.67
CA CYS A 24 13.39 -22.53 8.10
C CYS A 24 12.24 -22.83 7.12
N GLU A 25 11.01 -22.49 7.50
CA GLU A 25 9.85 -22.68 6.64
C GLU A 25 9.89 -21.75 5.42
N ALA A 26 10.36 -20.50 5.58
CA ALA A 26 10.58 -19.59 4.47
C ALA A 26 11.57 -20.15 3.45
N TRP A 27 12.69 -20.71 3.89
CA TRP A 27 13.69 -21.30 2.98
C TRP A 27 13.16 -22.54 2.26
N ALA A 28 12.34 -23.35 2.93
CA ALA A 28 11.72 -24.51 2.30
C ALA A 28 10.69 -24.10 1.21
N LYS A 29 9.89 -23.06 1.48
CA LYS A 29 8.84 -22.59 0.57
C LYS A 29 9.34 -21.63 -0.52
N PHE A 30 10.39 -20.87 -0.25
CA PHE A 30 10.97 -19.85 -1.13
C PHE A 30 12.49 -20.09 -1.26
N PRO A 31 12.90 -21.16 -1.96
CA PRO A 31 14.31 -21.50 -2.08
C PRO A 31 15.08 -20.41 -2.84
N ASP A 32 16.30 -20.15 -2.39
CA ASP A 32 17.23 -19.24 -3.06
C ASP A 32 17.52 -19.73 -4.48
N LYS A 33 17.16 -18.92 -5.48
CA LYS A 33 17.34 -19.26 -6.89
C LYS A 33 18.77 -19.00 -7.38
N ARG A 34 19.68 -18.49 -6.53
CA ARG A 34 21.04 -18.03 -6.89
C ARG A 34 21.06 -17.07 -8.08
N VAL A 35 19.97 -16.32 -8.27
CA VAL A 35 19.84 -15.26 -9.27
C VAL A 35 20.20 -13.94 -8.60
N THR A 36 20.90 -13.07 -9.31
CA THR A 36 21.15 -11.70 -8.84
C THR A 36 19.81 -11.01 -8.59
N PRO A 37 19.53 -10.51 -7.38
CA PRO A 37 18.26 -9.88 -7.09
C PRO A 37 18.14 -8.51 -7.79
N ASP A 38 16.92 -8.21 -8.24
CA ASP A 38 16.54 -6.87 -8.72
C ASP A 38 16.55 -5.86 -7.57
N THR A 39 16.18 -6.31 -6.36
CA THR A 39 16.20 -5.50 -5.13
C THR A 39 16.57 -6.34 -3.91
N ALA A 40 17.53 -5.86 -3.13
CA ALA A 40 17.89 -6.44 -1.84
C ALA A 40 17.24 -5.66 -0.67
N LEU A 41 16.57 -6.36 0.23
CA LEU A 41 16.08 -5.79 1.48
C LEU A 41 17.13 -5.93 2.57
N VAL A 42 17.52 -4.82 3.19
CA VAL A 42 18.58 -4.78 4.21
C VAL A 42 18.11 -4.11 5.48
N ILE A 43 18.73 -4.45 6.61
CA ILE A 43 18.41 -3.82 7.89
C ILE A 43 19.06 -2.44 8.00
N SER A 44 20.36 -2.35 7.69
CA SER A 44 21.12 -1.12 7.95
C SER A 44 21.25 -0.21 6.73
N HIS A 45 21.23 1.11 6.96
CA HIS A 45 21.53 2.09 5.92
C HIS A 45 22.96 1.97 5.38
N TRP A 46 23.90 1.56 6.22
CA TRP A 46 25.28 1.32 5.81
C TRP A 46 25.33 0.21 4.76
N ARG A 47 24.67 -0.94 5.03
CA ARG A 47 24.60 -2.05 4.09
C ARG A 47 23.89 -1.66 2.79
N ARG A 48 22.80 -0.90 2.89
CA ARG A 48 22.08 -0.34 1.74
C ARG A 48 23.00 0.48 0.84
N ILE A 49 23.74 1.43 1.42
CA ILE A 49 24.66 2.30 0.68
C ILE A 49 25.75 1.47 0.00
N GLN A 50 26.30 0.49 0.73
CA GLN A 50 27.37 -0.37 0.23
C GLN A 50 26.94 -1.23 -0.95
N LEU A 51 25.76 -1.88 -0.88
CA LEU A 51 25.21 -2.67 -1.98
C LEU A 51 24.83 -1.81 -3.18
N ASN A 52 24.14 -0.69 -2.93
CA ASN A 52 23.76 0.24 -3.99
C ASN A 52 25.00 0.77 -4.73
N GLU A 53 26.05 1.20 -4.03
CA GLU A 53 27.29 1.69 -4.68
C GLU A 53 27.97 0.57 -5.48
N SER A 54 28.06 -0.64 -4.91
CA SER A 54 28.69 -1.77 -5.60
C SER A 54 27.96 -2.10 -6.90
N ILE A 55 26.64 -2.31 -6.84
CA ILE A 55 25.83 -2.69 -8.00
C ILE A 55 25.81 -1.56 -9.02
N ASN A 56 25.51 -0.33 -8.59
CA ASN A 56 25.46 0.84 -9.46
C ASN A 56 26.79 1.10 -10.18
N ARG A 57 27.94 0.84 -9.53
CA ARG A 57 29.25 0.92 -10.17
C ARG A 57 29.47 -0.20 -11.19
N THR A 58 29.10 -1.44 -10.87
CA THR A 58 29.34 -2.59 -11.75
C THR A 58 28.40 -2.63 -12.96
N THR A 59 27.18 -2.12 -12.83
CA THR A 59 26.17 -2.13 -13.91
C THR A 59 26.16 -0.86 -14.74
N ALA A 60 26.95 0.16 -14.36
CA ALA A 60 26.99 1.42 -15.09
C ALA A 60 27.57 1.21 -16.50
N PRO A 61 26.85 1.61 -17.57
CA PRO A 61 27.39 1.57 -18.93
C PRO A 61 28.46 2.65 -19.14
N VAL A 62 29.20 2.51 -20.24
CA VAL A 62 30.09 3.57 -20.74
C VAL A 62 29.24 4.81 -21.03
N GLY A 63 29.57 5.94 -20.38
CA GLY A 63 28.81 7.19 -20.48
C GLY A 63 27.88 7.50 -19.30
N ALA A 64 27.82 6.63 -18.28
CA ALA A 64 27.12 6.96 -17.04
C ALA A 64 27.77 8.16 -16.31
N ILE A 65 26.95 9.10 -15.86
CA ILE A 65 27.39 10.34 -15.20
C ILE A 65 27.41 10.14 -13.69
N LEU A 66 28.52 10.50 -13.04
CA LEU A 66 28.69 10.37 -11.59
C LEU A 66 28.22 11.64 -10.86
N PHE A 67 27.10 11.54 -10.15
CA PHE A 67 26.64 12.57 -9.24
C PHE A 67 27.22 12.34 -7.85
N VAL A 68 28.19 13.17 -7.46
CA VAL A 68 28.81 13.13 -6.13
C VAL A 68 27.91 13.81 -5.10
N TYR A 69 27.55 13.06 -4.06
CA TYR A 69 26.81 13.57 -2.91
C TYR A 69 27.76 14.08 -1.83
N SER A 70 27.58 15.34 -1.41
CA SER A 70 28.28 15.93 -0.29
C SER A 70 27.34 16.07 0.91
N PRO A 71 27.59 15.39 2.04
CA PRO A 71 26.75 15.51 3.23
C PRO A 71 26.77 16.93 3.80
N SER A 72 25.60 17.51 4.09
CA SER A 72 25.48 18.73 4.90
C SER A 72 25.19 18.37 6.36
N GLU A 73 25.44 19.28 7.31
CA GLU A 73 25.14 19.06 8.73
C GLU A 73 23.67 18.69 8.99
N THR A 74 22.75 19.27 8.22
CA THR A 74 21.30 18.99 8.25
C THR A 74 20.92 17.58 7.78
N THR A 75 21.80 16.86 7.08
CA THR A 75 21.51 15.53 6.52
C THR A 75 21.93 14.36 7.42
N LYS A 76 22.63 14.62 8.55
CA LYS A 76 23.08 13.58 9.49
C LYS A 76 21.92 12.75 10.08
N ASN A 77 20.77 13.38 10.27
CA ASN A 77 19.58 12.82 10.93
C ASN A 77 18.52 12.28 9.96
N LEU A 78 18.79 12.24 8.65
CA LEU A 78 17.84 11.68 7.69
C LEU A 78 17.74 10.16 7.86
N THR A 79 16.50 9.67 8.01
CA THR A 79 16.15 8.26 8.08
C THR A 79 16.26 7.54 6.73
N ASN A 80 16.38 8.26 5.61
CA ASN A 80 16.67 7.70 4.31
C ASN A 80 17.84 8.47 3.68
N LYS A 81 19.08 8.08 3.98
CA LYS A 81 20.27 8.87 3.61
C LYS A 81 20.50 8.89 2.09
N PRO A 82 20.78 10.04 1.47
CA PRO A 82 21.25 10.09 0.10
C PRO A 82 22.64 9.42 -0.03
N GLN A 83 23.06 9.16 -1.26
CA GLN A 83 24.39 8.65 -1.56
C GLN A 83 24.85 9.16 -2.93
N THR A 84 26.14 9.04 -3.20
CA THR A 84 26.70 9.19 -4.54
C THR A 84 26.10 8.14 -5.47
N MET A 85 25.79 8.54 -6.71
CA MET A 85 25.08 7.72 -7.68
C MET A 85 25.63 7.96 -9.08
N ARG A 86 25.85 6.89 -9.85
CA ARG A 86 26.00 6.93 -11.30
C ARG A 86 24.63 6.84 -11.95
N ILE A 87 24.35 7.75 -12.87
CA ILE A 87 23.06 7.88 -13.54
C ILE A 87 23.26 7.71 -15.06
N TRP A 88 22.33 7.02 -15.70
CA TRP A 88 22.30 6.83 -17.14
C TRP A 88 20.84 6.65 -17.62
N PRO A 89 20.54 6.92 -18.91
CA PRO A 89 19.24 6.61 -19.50
C PRO A 89 18.84 5.14 -19.30
N GLY A 90 17.61 4.88 -18.89
CA GLY A 90 17.09 3.56 -18.54
C GLY A 90 17.33 3.11 -17.10
N LEU A 91 18.11 3.85 -16.30
CA LEU A 91 18.25 3.56 -14.87
C LEU A 91 16.93 3.81 -14.14
N ARG A 92 16.46 2.81 -13.37
CA ARG A 92 15.33 2.97 -12.45
C ARG A 92 15.78 3.58 -11.13
N LEU A 93 14.99 4.51 -10.62
CA LEU A 93 15.15 5.18 -9.34
C LEU A 93 13.88 4.98 -8.49
N VAL A 94 14.01 5.00 -7.16
CA VAL A 94 12.87 4.98 -6.24
C VAL A 94 12.69 6.34 -5.57
N GLY A 95 11.45 6.84 -5.54
CA GLY A 95 11.09 8.12 -4.95
C GLY A 95 11.27 8.14 -3.43
N ALA A 96 11.77 9.27 -2.92
CA ALA A 96 12.01 9.54 -1.51
C ALA A 96 11.06 10.62 -0.95
N GLY A 97 10.02 11.00 -1.70
CA GLY A 97 9.05 12.05 -1.35
C GLY A 97 9.29 13.35 -2.11
N GLY A 98 8.41 14.32 -1.96
CA GLY A 98 8.54 15.64 -2.61
C GLY A 98 8.20 15.59 -4.10
N LYS A 99 9.17 15.88 -4.98
CA LYS A 99 8.95 15.90 -6.43
C LYS A 99 8.65 14.52 -7.01
N ILE A 100 9.18 13.47 -6.39
CA ILE A 100 8.91 12.08 -6.75
C ILE A 100 8.25 11.41 -5.55
N CYS A 101 7.02 10.95 -5.72
CA CYS A 101 6.24 10.36 -4.63
C CYS A 101 7.02 9.21 -3.97
N LYS A 102 7.00 9.17 -2.64
CA LYS A 102 7.75 8.18 -1.86
C LYS A 102 7.30 6.78 -2.26
N GLY A 103 8.25 5.97 -2.69
CA GLY A 103 7.99 4.58 -3.06
C GLY A 103 7.53 4.32 -4.49
N THR A 104 7.45 5.36 -5.31
CA THR A 104 7.18 5.22 -6.74
C THR A 104 8.49 5.00 -7.49
N PHE A 105 8.48 4.16 -8.52
CA PHE A 105 9.63 4.01 -9.40
C PHE A 105 9.56 5.02 -10.54
N ALA A 106 10.70 5.62 -10.87
CA ALA A 106 10.84 6.48 -12.03
C ALA A 106 12.05 6.04 -12.85
N THR A 107 11.92 6.10 -14.17
CA THR A 107 12.99 5.74 -15.10
C THR A 107 13.64 7.01 -15.64
N VAL A 108 14.96 7.01 -15.69
CA VAL A 108 15.74 8.10 -16.27
C VAL A 108 15.61 8.06 -17.79
N LYS A 109 15.11 9.14 -18.38
CA LYS A 109 14.98 9.30 -19.83
C LYS A 109 16.25 9.88 -20.43
N THR A 110 16.74 10.99 -19.89
CA THR A 110 18.00 11.62 -20.29
C THR A 110 18.79 12.07 -19.06
N CYS A 111 20.11 12.11 -19.20
CA CYS A 111 21.01 12.54 -18.12
C CYS A 111 22.06 13.48 -18.71
N GLY A 112 22.09 14.72 -18.22
CA GLY A 112 23.18 15.67 -18.46
C GLY A 112 24.00 15.91 -17.19
N ASP A 113 25.02 16.75 -17.26
CA ASP A 113 25.93 16.99 -16.13
C ASP A 113 25.25 17.69 -14.94
N GLU A 114 24.24 18.54 -15.21
CA GLU A 114 23.58 19.39 -14.21
C GLU A 114 22.16 18.93 -13.83
N ALA A 115 21.53 18.13 -14.69
CA ALA A 115 20.14 17.71 -14.52
C ALA A 115 19.84 16.35 -15.14
N VAL A 116 18.83 15.69 -14.57
CA VAL A 116 18.29 14.40 -15.00
C VAL A 116 16.82 14.60 -15.37
N GLU A 117 16.42 14.13 -16.54
CA GLU A 117 15.02 14.11 -16.98
C GLU A 117 14.48 12.69 -16.82
N LEU A 118 13.29 12.58 -16.23
CA LEU A 118 12.56 11.32 -16.07
C LEU A 118 11.57 11.12 -17.22
N GLU A 119 11.09 9.89 -17.41
CA GLU A 119 10.13 9.56 -18.48
C GLU A 119 8.81 10.34 -18.38
N ASP A 120 8.39 10.72 -17.17
CA ASP A 120 7.20 11.55 -16.92
C ASP A 120 7.41 13.05 -17.23
N GLY A 121 8.58 13.43 -17.73
CA GLY A 121 8.97 14.82 -18.01
C GLY A 121 9.49 15.60 -16.80
N THR A 122 9.56 14.99 -15.62
CA THR A 122 10.11 15.63 -14.42
C THR A 122 11.61 15.86 -14.57
N VAL A 123 12.04 17.10 -14.35
CA VAL A 123 13.47 17.48 -14.37
C VAL A 123 13.99 17.65 -12.95
N LEU A 124 15.03 16.89 -12.62
CA LEU A 124 15.72 16.91 -11.33
C LEU A 124 17.12 17.50 -11.50
N LYS A 125 17.37 18.66 -10.86
CA LYS A 125 18.74 19.17 -10.68
C LYS A 125 19.51 18.32 -9.68
N LYS A 126 20.83 18.44 -9.64
CA LYS A 126 21.72 17.70 -8.72
C LYS A 126 21.21 17.59 -7.26
N ASN A 127 20.80 18.70 -6.65
CA ASN A 127 20.29 18.68 -5.26
C ASN A 127 18.93 17.96 -5.14
N ASP A 128 18.07 18.12 -6.14
CA ASP A 128 16.75 17.50 -6.17
C ASP A 128 16.85 15.98 -6.37
N LEU A 129 17.81 15.53 -7.19
CA LEU A 129 18.11 14.11 -7.39
C LEU A 129 18.37 13.41 -6.05
N PHE A 130 19.29 13.95 -5.24
CA PHE A 130 19.62 13.39 -3.92
C PHE A 130 18.51 13.59 -2.89
N LYS A 131 17.68 14.63 -3.03
CA LYS A 131 16.59 14.87 -2.08
C LYS A 131 15.42 13.93 -2.31
N TYR A 132 15.08 13.68 -3.58
CA TYR A 132 13.82 13.05 -3.97
C TYR A 132 13.96 11.64 -4.53
N THR A 133 15.16 11.11 -4.73
CA THR A 133 15.35 9.75 -5.30
C THR A 133 16.43 8.94 -4.60
N ARG A 134 16.33 7.60 -4.66
CA ARG A 134 17.37 6.66 -4.23
C ARG A 134 17.59 5.59 -5.30
N LEU A 135 18.74 4.93 -5.26
CA LEU A 135 18.97 3.70 -6.01
C LEU A 135 18.09 2.57 -5.43
N PRO A 136 17.45 1.76 -6.29
CA PRO A 136 16.55 0.70 -5.86
C PRO A 136 17.24 -0.65 -5.62
N HIS A 137 18.51 -0.84 -6.00
CA HIS A 137 19.19 -2.14 -5.89
C HIS A 137 19.22 -2.67 -4.44
N ALA A 138 19.25 -1.79 -3.45
CA ALA A 138 19.06 -2.11 -2.05
C ALA A 138 18.17 -1.08 -1.36
N ILE A 139 17.21 -1.55 -0.56
CA ILE A 139 16.24 -0.74 0.18
C ILE A 139 16.21 -1.23 1.63
N THR A 140 16.14 -0.31 2.59
CA THR A 140 15.98 -0.75 3.99
C THR A 140 14.56 -1.24 4.25
N TYR A 141 14.38 -2.19 5.17
CA TYR A 141 13.03 -2.65 5.55
C TYR A 141 12.09 -1.51 5.97
N ALA A 142 12.60 -0.51 6.69
CA ALA A 142 11.82 0.68 7.06
C ALA A 142 11.40 1.54 5.85
N SER A 143 12.18 1.50 4.76
CA SER A 143 11.89 2.26 3.54
C SER A 143 11.06 1.47 2.52
N CYS A 144 10.99 0.14 2.64
CA CYS A 144 10.22 -0.70 1.72
C CYS A 144 8.76 -0.89 2.12
N GLN A 145 8.37 -0.44 3.32
CA GLN A 145 6.97 -0.46 3.75
C GLN A 145 6.11 0.33 2.74
N GLY A 146 5.14 -0.35 2.13
CA GLY A 146 4.27 0.24 1.11
C GLY A 146 4.83 0.27 -0.30
N LEU A 147 5.89 -0.49 -0.58
CA LEU A 147 6.38 -0.73 -1.95
C LEU A 147 5.86 -2.06 -2.47
N THR A 148 5.54 -2.12 -3.77
CA THR A 148 5.58 -3.37 -4.52
C THR A 148 6.87 -3.41 -5.30
N LEU A 149 7.73 -4.35 -4.94
CA LEU A 149 8.98 -4.60 -5.63
C LEU A 149 8.72 -5.64 -6.71
N VAL A 150 8.88 -5.20 -7.96
CA VAL A 150 8.77 -6.07 -9.13
C VAL A 150 10.09 -6.80 -9.32
N GLY A 151 10.02 -8.11 -9.59
CA GLY A 151 11.18 -8.94 -9.87
C GLY A 151 11.66 -9.78 -8.68
N HIS A 152 12.92 -10.18 -8.70
CA HIS A 152 13.54 -11.01 -7.69
C HIS A 152 13.98 -10.17 -6.47
N VAL A 153 13.30 -10.35 -5.35
CA VAL A 153 13.63 -9.70 -4.08
C VAL A 153 14.43 -10.66 -3.20
N SER A 154 15.60 -10.22 -2.72
CA SER A 154 16.40 -10.99 -1.76
C SER A 154 16.35 -10.35 -0.38
N LEU A 155 16.15 -11.18 0.65
CA LEU A 155 16.26 -10.75 2.04
C LEU A 155 17.73 -10.86 2.46
N CYS A 156 18.37 -9.72 2.66
CA CYS A 156 19.68 -9.66 3.28
C CYS A 156 19.55 -9.49 4.79
N ASP A 157 20.63 -9.80 5.50
CA ASP A 157 20.77 -9.59 6.95
C ASP A 157 19.79 -10.40 7.82
N VAL A 158 19.27 -11.54 7.33
CA VAL A 158 18.38 -12.42 8.12
C VAL A 158 19.02 -12.98 9.41
N SER A 159 20.36 -13.00 9.46
CA SER A 159 21.13 -13.38 10.65
C SER A 159 21.43 -12.21 11.59
N SER A 160 20.96 -10.99 11.28
CA SER A 160 21.15 -9.81 12.12
C SER A 160 20.34 -9.93 13.42
N PRO A 161 20.88 -9.51 14.57
CA PRO A 161 20.11 -9.47 15.83
C PRO A 161 18.93 -8.49 15.79
N HIS A 162 18.92 -7.57 14.83
CA HIS A 162 17.82 -6.62 14.62
C HIS A 162 16.77 -7.11 13.60
N PHE A 163 17.01 -8.26 12.95
CA PHE A 163 16.03 -8.88 12.08
C PHE A 163 14.96 -9.56 12.93
N THR A 164 13.68 -9.33 12.60
CA THR A 164 12.54 -9.83 13.38
C THR A 164 11.49 -10.45 12.49
N LEU A 165 10.51 -11.13 13.08
CA LEU A 165 9.41 -11.75 12.35
C LEU A 165 8.62 -10.74 11.51
N ARG A 166 8.45 -9.50 12.01
CA ARG A 166 7.85 -8.40 11.26
C ARG A 166 8.62 -8.05 9.99
N HIS A 167 9.96 -8.11 10.03
CA HIS A 167 10.79 -7.86 8.84
C HIS A 167 10.56 -8.91 7.77
N LEU A 168 10.49 -10.19 8.17
CA LEU A 168 10.16 -11.31 7.27
C LEU A 168 8.77 -11.15 6.65
N TYR A 169 7.78 -10.76 7.45
CA TYR A 169 6.43 -10.49 6.97
C TYR A 169 6.36 -9.35 5.98
N VAL A 170 6.97 -8.20 6.30
CA VAL A 170 7.04 -7.05 5.40
C VAL A 170 7.73 -7.45 4.10
N ALA A 171 8.83 -8.23 4.15
CA ALA A 171 9.54 -8.70 2.97
C ALA A 171 8.64 -9.51 2.02
N CYS A 172 7.86 -10.43 2.59
CA CYS A 172 6.95 -11.30 1.83
C CYS A 172 5.79 -10.51 1.21
N LEU A 173 5.30 -9.46 1.88
CA LEU A 173 4.26 -8.58 1.34
C LEU A 173 4.75 -7.75 0.16
N VAL A 174 5.96 -7.18 0.24
CA VAL A 174 6.49 -6.28 -0.80
C VAL A 174 6.96 -7.00 -2.06
N ALA A 175 7.19 -8.32 -2.00
CA ALA A 175 7.65 -9.15 -3.12
C ALA A 175 6.52 -9.59 -4.10
N GLY A 176 5.33 -8.99 -4.03
CA GLY A 176 4.36 -9.00 -5.14
C GLY A 176 3.50 -10.25 -5.34
N LEU A 177 3.25 -11.06 -4.32
CA LEU A 177 2.40 -12.26 -4.45
C LEU A 177 0.95 -12.08 -3.94
N VAL A 178 0.59 -10.87 -3.49
CA VAL A 178 -0.79 -10.42 -3.19
C VAL A 178 -0.85 -8.92 -3.51
N ALA A 179 -1.72 -8.50 -4.43
CA ALA A 179 -1.95 -7.07 -4.70
C ALA A 179 -3.23 -6.58 -4.03
N PHE A 180 -3.10 -5.64 -3.10
CA PHE A 180 -4.22 -4.84 -2.62
C PHE A 180 -4.24 -3.54 -3.43
N ILE A 181 -5.22 -3.37 -4.32
CA ILE A 181 -5.37 -2.14 -5.11
C ILE A 181 -6.26 -1.17 -4.32
N TRP A 182 -5.64 -0.23 -3.61
CA TRP A 182 -6.36 0.80 -2.88
C TRP A 182 -6.33 2.11 -3.67
N PHE A 183 -7.51 2.65 -3.96
CA PHE A 183 -7.64 3.91 -4.69
C PHE A 183 -7.78 5.07 -3.69
N ALA A 184 -6.70 5.81 -3.46
CA ALA A 184 -6.75 7.11 -2.81
C ALA A 184 -6.63 8.20 -3.89
N CYS A 185 -7.74 8.86 -4.22
CA CYS A 185 -7.71 10.07 -5.04
C CYS A 185 -7.28 11.25 -4.14
N ASP A 186 -5.97 11.52 -4.07
CA ASP A 186 -5.47 12.78 -3.51
C ASP A 186 -5.58 13.87 -4.59
N ARG A 187 -6.78 14.44 -4.73
CA ARG A 187 -6.96 15.82 -5.19
C ARG A 187 -7.71 16.63 -4.15
N GLU A 188 -7.05 16.89 -3.03
CA GLU A 188 -7.25 18.11 -2.25
C GLU A 188 -5.93 18.89 -2.25
N LYS A 189 -5.64 19.56 -3.38
CA LYS A 189 -4.80 20.77 -3.34
C LYS A 189 -5.69 21.88 -2.80
N GLU A 190 -5.63 22.12 -1.49
CA GLU A 190 -5.66 23.46 -0.86
C GLU A 190 -5.64 23.32 0.67
N ASP A 191 -4.69 24.01 1.29
CA ASP A 191 -4.60 24.35 2.70
C ASP A 191 -4.45 23.23 3.76
N ALA A 192 -3.23 22.73 3.91
CA ALA A 192 -2.74 22.28 5.21
C ALA A 192 -1.24 22.58 5.37
N LYS A 193 -0.96 23.73 5.98
CA LYS A 193 0.34 24.07 6.58
C LYS A 193 0.66 23.07 7.71
N ASP A 194 1.93 22.71 7.81
CA ASP A 194 2.65 22.20 8.99
C ASP A 194 1.99 21.11 9.85
N THR A 195 2.55 19.89 9.84
CA THR A 195 3.30 19.37 11.00
C THR A 195 3.97 18.03 10.70
N VAL A 196 5.26 17.94 11.06
CA VAL A 196 6.03 16.71 11.20
C VAL A 196 5.49 15.96 12.42
N GLY A 197 4.95 14.76 12.21
CA GLY A 197 4.44 13.89 13.29
C GLY A 197 4.92 12.46 13.09
N ARG A 198 5.94 12.08 13.86
CA ARG A 198 6.37 10.68 14.06
C ARG A 198 5.37 10.06 15.04
N PHE A 199 4.77 8.91 14.73
CA PHE A 199 4.00 8.15 15.73
C PHE A 199 3.99 6.65 15.43
N ASP A 200 4.29 5.89 16.49
CA ASP A 200 4.34 4.43 16.57
C ASP A 200 2.95 3.89 17.00
N GLY A 201 2.47 2.81 16.38
CA GLY A 201 1.23 2.12 16.79
C GLY A 201 0.89 0.89 15.93
N PRO A 202 0.49 -0.26 16.53
CA PRO A 202 0.41 -1.55 15.85
C PRO A 202 -1.00 -1.83 15.32
N GLY A 203 -1.08 -2.14 14.03
CA GLY A 203 -2.23 -2.75 13.38
C GLY A 203 -1.80 -3.21 11.98
N PRO A 204 -2.36 -4.29 11.43
CA PRO A 204 -2.02 -4.76 10.09
C PRO A 204 -2.61 -3.76 9.08
N GLN A 205 -1.86 -2.69 8.83
CA GLN A 205 -2.03 -1.86 7.64
C GLN A 205 -1.44 -2.68 6.50
N VAL A 206 -2.27 -3.10 5.54
CA VAL A 206 -1.75 -3.55 4.26
C VAL A 206 -1.70 -2.32 3.35
N PRO A 207 -0.54 -1.66 3.20
CA PRO A 207 -0.43 -0.52 2.30
C PRO A 207 -0.70 -0.97 0.86
N ALA A 208 -1.37 -0.10 0.09
CA ALA A 208 -1.73 -0.36 -1.30
C ALA A 208 -0.50 -0.77 -2.12
N SER A 209 -0.62 -1.84 -2.91
CA SER A 209 0.44 -2.36 -3.75
C SER A 209 0.81 -1.41 -4.90
N ILE A 210 -0.14 -0.56 -5.32
CA ILE A 210 0.03 0.44 -6.37
C ILE A 210 -0.65 1.72 -5.86
N CYS A 211 0.10 2.82 -5.82
CA CYS A 211 -0.38 4.13 -5.41
C CYS A 211 -0.20 5.10 -6.57
N CYS A 212 -1.18 5.13 -7.47
CA CYS A 212 -1.23 6.03 -8.62
C CYS A 212 -2.66 6.54 -8.82
N ASP A 213 -2.84 7.56 -9.66
CA ASP A 213 -4.17 7.91 -10.14
C ASP A 213 -4.72 6.71 -10.93
N VAL A 214 -5.94 6.29 -10.61
CA VAL A 214 -6.62 5.17 -11.29
C VAL A 214 -6.81 5.44 -12.78
N MET A 215 -6.87 6.73 -13.17
CA MET A 215 -6.97 7.14 -14.56
C MET A 215 -5.64 6.99 -15.31
N GLU A 216 -4.52 6.89 -14.60
CA GLU A 216 -3.16 6.81 -15.16
C GLU A 216 -2.52 5.43 -14.96
N LEU A 217 -3.22 4.51 -14.28
CA LEU A 217 -2.75 3.14 -14.09
C LEU A 217 -2.67 2.43 -15.44
N ASP A 218 -1.48 1.90 -15.77
CA ASP A 218 -1.27 0.94 -16.85
C ASP A 218 -1.39 -0.48 -16.29
N GLU A 219 -2.60 -1.05 -16.38
CA GLU A 219 -2.91 -2.38 -15.90
C GLU A 219 -2.21 -3.50 -16.68
N ALA A 220 -1.80 -3.24 -17.93
CA ALA A 220 -1.09 -4.22 -18.74
C ALA A 220 0.32 -4.50 -18.19
N ALA A 221 0.93 -3.53 -17.54
CA ALA A 221 2.24 -3.66 -16.90
C ALA A 221 2.23 -4.45 -15.58
N LEU A 222 1.04 -4.74 -15.02
CA LEU A 222 0.91 -5.29 -13.67
C LEU A 222 0.98 -6.82 -13.60
N GLY A 223 0.90 -7.52 -14.73
CA GLY A 223 0.90 -8.98 -14.78
C GLY A 223 -0.44 -9.60 -14.36
N HIS A 224 -0.40 -10.85 -13.90
CA HIS A 224 -1.59 -11.63 -13.56
C HIS A 224 -1.89 -11.58 -12.06
N PHE A 225 -3.18 -11.45 -11.71
CA PHE A 225 -3.66 -11.52 -10.32
C PHE A 225 -4.78 -12.55 -10.18
N ASP A 226 -4.69 -13.40 -9.16
CA ASP A 226 -5.80 -14.30 -8.81
C ASP A 226 -6.97 -13.57 -8.13
N PHE A 227 -6.68 -12.44 -7.49
CA PHE A 227 -7.65 -11.67 -6.72
C PHE A 227 -7.40 -10.16 -6.83
N VAL A 228 -8.47 -9.39 -7.04
CA VAL A 228 -8.46 -7.92 -6.98
C VAL A 228 -9.47 -7.43 -5.95
N TRP A 229 -8.99 -6.67 -4.97
CA TRP A 229 -9.84 -5.87 -4.07
C TRP A 229 -9.71 -4.39 -4.42
N ALA A 230 -10.83 -3.69 -4.55
CA ALA A 230 -10.88 -2.26 -4.84
C ALA A 230 -11.77 -1.47 -3.86
N SER A 231 -11.43 -0.20 -3.65
CA SER A 231 -12.21 0.72 -2.82
C SER A 231 -12.31 2.08 -3.51
N PRO A 232 -13.11 2.20 -4.60
CA PRO A 232 -13.21 3.44 -5.35
C PRO A 232 -13.78 4.57 -4.50
N VAL A 233 -13.44 5.82 -4.87
CA VAL A 233 -13.79 7.01 -4.08
C VAL A 233 -15.28 7.04 -3.71
N CYS A 234 -15.56 7.27 -2.42
CA CYS A 234 -16.93 7.30 -1.92
C CYS A 234 -17.49 8.72 -1.70
N THR A 235 -16.66 9.75 -1.83
CA THR A 235 -16.99 11.15 -1.45
C THR A 235 -18.24 11.66 -2.15
N GLU A 236 -18.31 11.55 -3.47
CA GLU A 236 -19.44 12.03 -4.28
C GLU A 236 -20.73 11.25 -4.01
N TYR A 237 -20.60 10.00 -3.54
CA TYR A 237 -21.71 9.12 -3.19
C TYR A 237 -22.16 9.27 -1.74
N SER A 238 -21.43 10.02 -0.93
CA SER A 238 -21.75 10.18 0.48
C SER A 238 -23.04 10.99 0.67
N ARG A 239 -23.95 10.46 1.50
CA ARG A 239 -25.12 11.21 1.97
C ARG A 239 -24.73 12.34 2.92
N ALA A 240 -23.55 12.25 3.55
CA ALA A 240 -23.04 13.26 4.47
C ALA A 240 -22.36 14.44 3.75
N LEU A 241 -22.15 14.37 2.43
CA LEU A 241 -21.65 15.50 1.65
C LEU A 241 -22.74 16.60 1.59
N THR A 242 -22.54 17.65 2.38
CA THR A 242 -23.45 18.81 2.48
C THR A 242 -22.77 20.15 2.19
N LYS A 243 -21.43 20.20 2.17
CA LYS A 243 -20.65 21.44 2.04
C LYS A 243 -20.59 22.00 0.61
N ARG A 244 -20.83 21.16 -0.40
CA ARG A 244 -20.84 21.54 -1.82
C ARG A 244 -21.80 20.66 -2.63
N PRO A 245 -22.21 21.09 -3.83
CA PRO A 245 -22.88 20.21 -4.78
C PRO A 245 -22.05 18.95 -5.10
N ARG A 246 -22.76 17.85 -5.39
CA ARG A 246 -22.14 16.58 -5.80
C ARG A 246 -21.72 16.65 -7.26
N ASN A 247 -20.55 16.10 -7.56
CA ASN A 247 -20.08 15.83 -8.92
C ASN A 247 -20.13 14.31 -9.16
N LEU A 248 -21.35 13.80 -9.36
CA LEU A 248 -21.56 12.36 -9.57
C LEU A 248 -20.88 11.86 -10.85
N GLU A 249 -20.75 12.69 -11.87
CA GLU A 249 -20.06 12.35 -13.12
C GLU A 249 -18.58 12.00 -12.87
N THR A 250 -17.88 12.81 -12.06
CA THR A 250 -16.48 12.53 -11.71
C THR A 250 -16.35 11.27 -10.86
N GLY A 251 -17.26 11.08 -9.89
CA GLY A 251 -17.31 9.84 -9.12
C GLY A 251 -17.52 8.62 -10.01
N ASP A 252 -18.49 8.71 -10.93
CA ASP A 252 -18.89 7.62 -11.82
C ASP A 252 -17.75 7.22 -12.75
N ARG A 253 -17.01 8.19 -13.29
CA ARG A 253 -15.82 7.93 -14.11
C ARG A 253 -14.75 7.12 -13.37
N LEU A 254 -14.53 7.40 -12.08
CA LEU A 254 -13.54 6.67 -11.27
C LEU A 254 -14.00 5.24 -10.96
N VAL A 255 -15.29 5.04 -10.71
CA VAL A 255 -15.85 3.68 -10.54
C VAL A 255 -15.81 2.90 -11.85
N LEU A 256 -16.18 3.51 -12.97
CA LEU A 256 -16.12 2.88 -14.28
C LEU A 256 -14.69 2.45 -14.62
N ARG A 257 -13.71 3.32 -14.42
CA ARG A 257 -12.29 2.97 -14.62
C ARG A 257 -11.85 1.82 -13.69
N THR A 258 -12.32 1.80 -12.44
CA THR A 258 -12.06 0.69 -11.52
C THR A 258 -12.62 -0.64 -12.04
N LEU A 259 -13.85 -0.64 -12.58
CA LEU A 259 -14.47 -1.82 -13.16
C LEU A 259 -13.74 -2.28 -14.44
N GLU A 260 -13.34 -1.34 -15.29
CA GLU A 260 -12.53 -1.60 -16.48
C GLU A 260 -11.19 -2.26 -16.13
N ILE A 261 -10.49 -1.76 -15.10
CA ILE A 261 -9.23 -2.37 -14.63
C ILE A 261 -9.47 -3.81 -14.16
N ILE A 262 -10.55 -4.07 -13.39
CA ILE A 262 -10.91 -5.43 -12.96
C ILE A 262 -11.17 -6.32 -14.18
N GLU A 263 -11.90 -5.83 -15.17
CA GLU A 263 -12.20 -6.54 -16.41
C GLU A 263 -10.94 -6.84 -17.23
N ASN A 264 -10.00 -5.90 -17.31
CA ASN A 264 -8.76 -6.03 -18.05
C ASN A 264 -7.76 -6.99 -17.38
N LEU A 265 -7.64 -6.92 -16.04
CA LEU A 265 -6.81 -7.84 -15.26
C LEU A 265 -7.34 -9.28 -15.23
N ARG A 266 -8.64 -9.47 -15.51
CA ARG A 266 -9.33 -10.77 -15.53
C ARG A 266 -8.99 -11.67 -14.34
N PRO A 267 -9.08 -11.17 -13.09
CA PRO A 267 -8.76 -11.99 -11.95
C PRO A 267 -9.79 -13.09 -11.79
N ARG A 268 -9.37 -14.23 -11.21
CA ARG A 268 -10.31 -15.29 -10.84
C ARG A 268 -11.38 -14.76 -9.89
N TRP A 269 -10.97 -13.92 -8.94
CA TRP A 269 -11.84 -13.32 -7.94
C TRP A 269 -11.71 -11.80 -7.91
N TRP A 270 -12.82 -11.09 -7.71
CA TRP A 270 -12.82 -9.65 -7.51
C TRP A 270 -13.83 -9.23 -6.45
N ALA A 271 -13.51 -8.13 -5.79
CA ALA A 271 -14.43 -7.43 -4.92
C ALA A 271 -14.13 -5.93 -4.95
N PHE A 272 -15.17 -5.11 -4.90
CA PHE A 272 -15.00 -3.70 -4.58
C PHE A 272 -16.07 -3.23 -3.60
N GLU A 273 -15.70 -2.29 -2.73
CA GLU A 273 -16.57 -1.85 -1.66
C GLU A 273 -16.92 -0.36 -1.67
N ASN A 274 -18.10 -0.05 -1.13
CA ASN A 274 -18.53 1.32 -0.85
C ASN A 274 -19.52 1.31 0.33
N PRO A 275 -19.67 2.40 1.09
CA PRO A 275 -20.70 2.49 2.13
C PRO A 275 -22.09 2.10 1.60
N GLN A 276 -22.76 1.17 2.29
CA GLN A 276 -24.07 0.66 1.86
C GLN A 276 -25.15 1.74 1.86
N THR A 277 -25.00 2.76 2.70
CA THR A 277 -25.91 3.90 2.79
C THR A 277 -25.65 4.95 1.70
N GLY A 278 -24.57 4.83 0.92
CA GLY A 278 -24.20 5.75 -0.14
C GLY A 278 -25.10 5.67 -1.38
N LEU A 279 -24.86 6.60 -2.31
CA LEU A 279 -25.57 6.70 -3.59
C LEU A 279 -25.02 5.77 -4.67
N LEU A 280 -23.84 5.15 -4.48
CA LEU A 280 -23.23 4.30 -5.51
C LEU A 280 -24.16 3.16 -5.95
N LYS A 281 -24.87 2.54 -5.00
CA LYS A 281 -25.83 1.46 -5.28
C LYS A 281 -27.02 1.85 -6.15
N THR A 282 -27.28 3.14 -6.34
CA THR A 282 -28.35 3.64 -7.23
C THR A 282 -27.83 4.01 -8.60
N ARG A 283 -26.52 3.91 -8.84
CA ARG A 283 -25.90 4.28 -10.12
C ARG A 283 -26.04 3.12 -11.13
N PRO A 284 -26.12 3.41 -12.44
CA PRO A 284 -26.33 2.39 -13.47
C PRO A 284 -25.21 1.34 -13.57
N MET A 285 -23.94 1.74 -13.44
CA MET A 285 -22.78 0.85 -13.67
C MET A 285 -22.63 -0.29 -12.64
N VAL A 286 -23.34 -0.21 -11.51
CA VAL A 286 -23.34 -1.28 -10.50
C VAL A 286 -24.67 -2.04 -10.44
N GLN A 287 -25.64 -1.70 -11.29
CA GLN A 287 -26.90 -2.44 -11.37
C GLN A 287 -26.64 -3.84 -11.93
N GLY A 288 -27.26 -4.85 -11.31
CA GLY A 288 -27.09 -6.25 -11.72
C GLY A 288 -25.80 -6.92 -11.22
N LEU A 289 -24.84 -6.17 -10.66
CA LEU A 289 -23.65 -6.77 -10.08
C LEU A 289 -23.99 -7.54 -8.78
N PRO A 290 -23.46 -8.77 -8.60
CA PRO A 290 -23.61 -9.50 -7.33
C PRO A 290 -22.96 -8.74 -6.17
N TYR A 291 -23.58 -8.79 -4.99
CA TYR A 291 -23.08 -8.12 -3.81
C TYR A 291 -23.47 -8.82 -2.51
N SER A 292 -22.70 -8.53 -1.46
CA SER A 292 -23.01 -8.84 -0.07
C SER A 292 -22.96 -7.57 0.79
N ASP A 293 -23.91 -7.44 1.71
CA ASP A 293 -23.95 -6.33 2.67
C ASP A 293 -23.39 -6.79 4.02
N VAL A 294 -22.39 -6.06 4.53
CA VAL A 294 -21.77 -6.30 5.84
C VAL A 294 -21.81 -5.06 6.72
N CYS A 295 -21.52 -5.24 8.01
CA CYS A 295 -21.33 -4.13 8.92
C CYS A 295 -20.05 -4.35 9.73
N TYR A 296 -19.08 -3.44 9.59
CA TYR A 296 -17.73 -3.63 10.12
C TYR A 296 -17.67 -3.84 11.64
N CYS A 297 -18.65 -3.33 12.40
CA CYS A 297 -18.74 -3.58 13.83
C CYS A 297 -18.91 -5.07 14.18
N LYS A 298 -19.45 -5.88 13.26
CA LYS A 298 -19.56 -7.34 13.42
C LYS A 298 -18.25 -8.06 13.12
N CYS A 299 -17.34 -7.39 12.43
CA CYS A 299 -16.03 -7.86 12.02
C CYS A 299 -14.91 -7.31 12.93
N GLY A 300 -15.25 -6.79 14.12
CA GLY A 300 -14.29 -6.39 15.15
C GLY A 300 -14.11 -4.88 15.34
N PHE A 301 -14.71 -4.03 14.51
CA PHE A 301 -14.64 -2.59 14.73
C PHE A 301 -15.55 -2.13 15.87
N ARG A 302 -15.14 -1.04 16.54
CA ARG A 302 -15.87 -0.44 17.67
C ARG A 302 -16.97 0.54 17.24
N TYR A 303 -17.08 0.80 15.94
CA TYR A 303 -18.05 1.70 15.35
C TYR A 303 -18.87 1.01 14.25
N LYS A 304 -20.08 1.50 14.03
CA LYS A 304 -20.96 1.02 12.95
C LYS A 304 -20.52 1.62 11.62
N LYS A 305 -20.12 0.77 10.67
CA LYS A 305 -19.91 1.15 9.26
C LYS A 305 -20.57 0.09 8.38
N ALA A 306 -21.73 0.47 7.85
CA ALA A 306 -22.54 -0.35 6.96
C ALA A 306 -21.93 -0.28 5.55
N THR A 307 -21.54 -1.42 5.00
CA THR A 307 -20.72 -1.50 3.80
C THR A 307 -21.31 -2.51 2.82
N ARG A 308 -21.38 -2.14 1.55
CA ARG A 308 -21.74 -3.04 0.46
C ARG A 308 -20.47 -3.43 -0.28
N ILE A 309 -20.30 -4.73 -0.50
CA ILE A 309 -19.19 -5.28 -1.26
C ILE A 309 -19.81 -5.92 -2.50
N TRP A 310 -19.52 -5.38 -3.68
CA TRP A 310 -19.83 -6.04 -4.94
C TRP A 310 -18.72 -7.01 -5.26
N HIS A 311 -19.05 -8.25 -5.63
CA HIS A 311 -18.05 -9.29 -5.79
C HIS A 311 -18.53 -10.54 -6.54
N ASN A 312 -17.61 -11.30 -7.13
CA ASN A 312 -17.88 -12.66 -7.64
C ASN A 312 -17.41 -13.78 -6.70
N LEU A 313 -17.00 -13.44 -5.47
CA LEU A 313 -16.45 -14.39 -4.48
C LEU A 313 -17.44 -15.53 -4.15
N PRO A 314 -16.96 -16.77 -3.90
CA PRO A 314 -17.76 -17.86 -3.38
C PRO A 314 -17.94 -17.73 -1.86
N TRP A 315 -18.25 -16.52 -1.42
CA TRP A 315 -18.32 -16.12 -0.02
C TRP A 315 -19.73 -15.66 0.35
N ARG A 316 -20.14 -15.98 1.57
CA ARG A 316 -21.34 -15.40 2.20
C ARG A 316 -20.94 -14.88 3.58
N PRO A 317 -21.34 -13.64 3.95
CA PRO A 317 -21.04 -13.11 5.27
C PRO A 317 -21.54 -14.03 6.39
N ALA A 318 -20.68 -14.34 7.35
CA ALA A 318 -21.04 -15.22 8.46
C ALA A 318 -22.11 -14.61 9.37
N LYS A 319 -22.20 -13.27 9.40
CA LYS A 319 -23.16 -12.52 10.22
C LYS A 319 -24.03 -11.62 9.36
N THR A 320 -25.29 -11.48 9.75
CA THR A 320 -26.24 -10.59 9.08
C THR A 320 -25.81 -9.13 9.22
N MET A 321 -26.11 -8.28 8.25
CA MET A 321 -25.71 -6.87 8.28
C MET A 321 -26.30 -6.07 9.45
N ARG A 322 -27.52 -6.42 9.91
CA ARG A 322 -28.27 -5.60 10.87
C ARG A 322 -27.86 -5.93 12.30
N CYS A 323 -27.33 -4.95 13.00
CA CYS A 323 -27.12 -5.04 14.45
C CYS A 323 -28.42 -4.99 15.26
N LYS A 324 -29.59 -4.81 14.65
CA LYS A 324 -30.88 -4.78 15.37
C LYS A 324 -31.28 -6.17 15.84
N ASP A 325 -31.11 -7.16 14.95
CA ASP A 325 -31.60 -8.52 15.14
C ASP A 325 -30.50 -9.45 15.68
N ASP A 326 -29.23 -9.06 15.50
CA ASP A 326 -28.04 -9.75 16.02
C ASP A 326 -26.99 -8.71 16.42
N ARG A 327 -26.87 -8.45 17.73
CA ARG A 327 -26.06 -7.35 18.30
C ARG A 327 -24.57 -7.69 18.25
N CYS A 328 -23.73 -6.74 17.83
CA CYS A 328 -22.27 -6.95 17.81
C CYS A 328 -21.66 -6.77 19.21
N GLN A 329 -20.49 -7.38 19.45
CA GLN A 329 -19.74 -7.29 20.72
C GLN A 329 -19.38 -5.84 21.11
N ALA A 330 -19.22 -4.95 20.14
CA ALA A 330 -18.95 -3.54 20.38
C ALA A 330 -20.19 -2.74 20.82
N PHE A 331 -21.39 -3.31 20.82
CA PHE A 331 -22.61 -2.63 21.18
C PHE A 331 -22.83 -2.71 22.69
N VAL A 332 -22.64 -1.59 23.39
CA VAL A 332 -22.69 -1.49 24.85
C VAL A 332 -23.66 -0.38 25.23
N ASP A 333 -24.52 -0.62 26.22
CA ASP A 333 -25.52 0.34 26.73
C ASP A 333 -26.42 0.96 25.64
N GLY A 334 -26.80 0.16 24.65
CA GLY A 334 -27.71 0.61 23.59
C GLY A 334 -27.05 1.42 22.47
N ILE A 335 -25.72 1.59 22.48
CA ILE A 335 -24.98 2.39 21.49
C ILE A 335 -23.66 1.72 21.07
N HIS A 336 -23.08 2.18 19.96
CA HIS A 336 -21.67 1.89 19.66
C HIS A 336 -20.80 2.96 20.36
N PRO A 337 -19.67 2.59 20.97
CA PRO A 337 -18.82 3.53 21.71
C PRO A 337 -18.16 4.58 20.81
N GLU A 338 -18.02 4.29 19.50
CA GLU A 338 -17.34 5.13 18.52
C GLU A 338 -18.20 5.35 17.26
N ALA A 339 -17.89 6.41 16.50
CA ALA A 339 -18.50 6.69 15.20
C ALA A 339 -17.47 6.64 14.07
N ALA A 340 -17.90 6.20 12.89
CA ALA A 340 -17.11 6.14 11.66
C ALA A 340 -16.92 7.53 11.01
N GLN A 341 -16.48 8.53 11.78
CA GLN A 341 -16.23 9.88 11.30
C GLN A 341 -15.18 10.60 12.15
N ARG A 342 -14.55 11.62 11.56
CA ARG A 342 -13.68 12.55 12.30
C ARG A 342 -14.51 13.67 12.93
N GLY A 343 -14.02 14.21 14.05
CA GLY A 343 -14.64 15.35 14.73
C GLY A 343 -15.66 14.94 15.78
N THR A 344 -16.50 15.89 16.18
CA THR A 344 -17.45 15.68 17.29
C THR A 344 -18.81 15.23 16.76
N THR A 345 -19.39 14.19 17.36
CA THR A 345 -20.73 13.71 17.06
C THR A 345 -21.52 13.60 18.35
N ASN A 346 -22.70 14.23 18.41
CA ASN A 346 -23.56 14.22 19.59
C ASN A 346 -22.80 14.56 20.89
N GLY A 347 -21.91 15.56 20.83
CA GLY A 347 -21.09 15.99 21.97
C GLY A 347 -19.89 15.10 22.31
N ARG A 348 -19.70 13.95 21.62
CA ARG A 348 -18.54 13.06 21.81
C ARG A 348 -17.49 13.31 20.74
N ARG A 349 -16.24 13.53 21.17
CA ARG A 349 -15.10 13.71 20.26
C ARG A 349 -14.68 12.34 19.72
N ASN A 350 -14.86 12.09 18.43
CA ASN A 350 -14.35 10.88 17.80
C ASN A 350 -12.84 11.02 17.60
N GLN A 351 -12.09 10.00 18.02
CA GLN A 351 -10.63 9.96 17.90
C GLN A 351 -10.17 9.16 16.67
N GLN A 352 -11.09 8.76 15.78
CA GLN A 352 -10.73 7.98 14.60
C GLN A 352 -9.82 8.80 13.68
N SER A 353 -8.66 8.24 13.36
CA SER A 353 -7.78 8.79 12.34
C SER A 353 -8.39 8.58 10.95
N ARG A 354 -7.90 9.32 9.95
CA ARG A 354 -8.36 9.16 8.56
C ARG A 354 -8.09 7.73 8.08
N GLU A 355 -6.95 7.17 8.49
CA GLU A 355 -6.48 5.82 8.17
C GLU A 355 -7.39 4.76 8.79
N GLN A 356 -7.78 4.93 10.06
CA GLN A 356 -8.73 4.02 10.73
C GLN A 356 -10.11 4.02 10.10
N LEU A 357 -10.54 5.14 9.50
CA LEU A 357 -11.83 5.23 8.82
C LEU A 357 -11.83 4.55 7.45
N TYR A 358 -10.68 4.49 6.80
CA TYR A 358 -10.53 3.84 5.50
C TYR A 358 -10.20 2.35 5.63
N SER A 359 -9.67 1.87 6.77
CA SER A 359 -9.31 0.47 6.93
C SER A 359 -10.48 -0.51 6.87
N THR A 360 -10.18 -1.73 6.39
CA THR A 360 -11.07 -2.89 6.40
C THR A 360 -10.81 -3.73 7.66
N PRO A 361 -11.84 -4.26 8.34
CA PRO A 361 -11.66 -5.05 9.55
C PRO A 361 -10.89 -6.34 9.30
N PRO A 362 -9.89 -6.70 10.15
CA PRO A 362 -9.10 -7.91 9.96
C PRO A 362 -9.95 -9.18 9.81
N ARG A 363 -10.99 -9.36 10.64
CA ARG A 363 -11.86 -10.53 10.56
C ARG A 363 -12.60 -10.64 9.22
N LEU A 364 -12.94 -9.51 8.60
CA LEU A 364 -13.58 -9.52 7.28
C LEU A 364 -12.57 -9.96 6.21
N CYS A 365 -11.33 -9.48 6.30
CA CYS A 365 -10.24 -9.95 5.44
C CYS A 365 -10.03 -11.45 5.59
N ASP A 366 -10.04 -11.98 6.83
CA ASP A 366 -9.88 -13.41 7.10
C ASP A 366 -11.01 -14.25 6.49
N GLU A 367 -12.27 -13.81 6.65
CA GLU A 367 -13.45 -14.49 6.07
C GLU A 367 -13.39 -14.56 4.54
N ILE A 368 -13.05 -13.43 3.89
CA ILE A 368 -12.94 -13.37 2.42
C ILE A 368 -11.79 -14.25 1.96
N ALA A 369 -10.65 -14.16 2.63
CA ALA A 369 -9.47 -14.90 2.23
C ALA A 369 -9.65 -16.42 2.38
N ALA A 370 -10.39 -16.87 3.41
CA ALA A 370 -10.77 -18.27 3.56
C ALA A 370 -11.68 -18.78 2.43
N ALA A 371 -12.52 -17.91 1.85
CA ALA A 371 -13.42 -18.29 0.76
C ALA A 371 -12.72 -18.36 -0.61
N VAL A 372 -11.62 -17.63 -0.81
CA VAL A 372 -10.88 -17.59 -2.09
C VAL A 372 -9.57 -18.39 -2.09
N SER A 373 -9.23 -19.00 -0.94
CA SER A 373 -8.15 -20.00 -0.83
C SER A 373 -8.61 -21.32 -1.46
#